data_AF-A0A315XF42-F1
#
_entry.id   AF-A0A315XF42-F1
#
_cell.length_a   1.000
_cell.length_b   1.000
_cell.length_c   1.000
_cell.angle_alpha   90.00
_cell.angle_beta   90.00
_cell.angle_gamma   90.00
#
_symmetry.space_group_name_H-M   'P 1'
#
loop_
_entity.id
_entity.type
_entity.pdbx_description
1 polymer ?
#
loop_
_entity_poly.entity_id
_entity_poly.type
_entity_poly.pdbx_seq_one_letter_code
_entity_poly.pdbx_strand_id
1 'polypeptide(L)'
;MNATESVEKLALQDDGRDLNRRYELVAWGALFILFGAIDLVPAVPAGTEWLGIAIILLGLNMMRYISKIPTNIISITLGMIALVLGTSRLLHLRDTLPFFETLLIVTGIVLLVRSVAKRNSDGCCFWV
;
A
#
# COMPACT_ATOMS: atom_id res chain seq x y z
N MET A 1 7.33 17.78 -32.79
CA MET A 1 7.17 16.46 -32.15
C MET A 1 7.83 15.43 -33.06
N ASN A 2 8.89 14.77 -32.59
CA ASN A 2 9.65 13.82 -33.38
C ASN A 2 9.10 12.39 -33.15
N ALA A 3 8.93 11.62 -34.22
CA ALA A 3 8.33 10.27 -34.14
C ALA A 3 9.14 9.33 -33.24
N THR A 4 10.46 9.53 -33.12
CA THR A 4 11.34 8.75 -32.25
C THR A 4 11.08 9.00 -30.76
N GLU A 5 10.76 10.23 -30.35
CA GLU A 5 10.48 10.58 -28.95
C GLU A 5 9.18 9.92 -28.45
N SER A 6 8.17 9.83 -29.32
CA SER A 6 6.91 9.13 -28.99
C SER A 6 7.12 7.64 -28.79
N VAL A 7 7.96 6.99 -29.60
CA VAL A 7 8.24 5.54 -29.47
C VAL A 7 9.02 5.26 -28.18
N GLU A 8 9.99 6.11 -27.82
CA GLU A 8 10.75 5.99 -26.58
C GLU A 8 9.86 6.14 -25.33
N LYS A 9 8.98 7.15 -25.29
CA LYS A 9 8.05 7.33 -24.17
C LYS A 9 7.06 6.17 -24.03
N LEU A 10 6.61 5.59 -25.16
CA LEU A 10 5.72 4.42 -25.15
C LEU A 10 6.43 3.19 -24.58
N ALA A 11 7.69 2.94 -24.97
CA ALA A 11 8.48 1.83 -24.45
C ALA A 11 8.74 1.95 -22.94
N LEU A 12 9.08 3.17 -22.47
CA LEU A 12 9.29 3.43 -21.04
C LEU A 12 8.00 3.26 -20.22
N GLN A 13 6.85 3.68 -20.76
CA GLN A 13 5.57 3.51 -20.09
C GLN A 13 5.14 2.04 -20.04
N ASP A 14 5.49 1.23 -21.04
CA ASP A 14 5.17 -0.20 -21.07
C ASP A 14 5.92 -0.98 -19.99
N ASP A 15 7.21 -0.72 -19.82
CA ASP A 15 8.05 -1.37 -18.81
C ASP A 15 7.52 -1.14 -17.38
N GLY A 16 7.16 0.11 -17.04
CA GLY A 16 6.58 0.44 -15.73
C GLY A 16 5.22 -0.24 -15.48
N ARG A 17 4.41 -0.44 -16.52
CA ARG A 17 3.12 -1.13 -16.42
C ARG A 17 3.30 -2.64 -16.21
N ASP A 18 4.23 -3.27 -16.92
CA ASP A 18 4.52 -4.69 -16.75
C ASP A 18 5.07 -4.99 -15.34
N LEU A 19 6.01 -4.15 -14.88
CA LEU A 19 6.56 -4.30 -13.54
C LEU A 19 5.51 -4.12 -12.45
N ASN A 20 4.62 -3.13 -12.57
CA ASN A 20 3.50 -2.96 -11.62
C ASN A 20 2.58 -4.19 -11.60
N ARG A 21 2.26 -4.76 -12.78
CA ARG A 21 1.42 -5.96 -12.88
C ARG A 21 2.05 -7.15 -12.17
N ARG A 22 3.37 -7.35 -12.33
CA ARG A 22 4.11 -8.41 -11.62
C ARG A 22 4.06 -8.21 -10.11
N TYR A 23 4.26 -6.99 -9.62
CA TYR A 23 4.16 -6.69 -8.20
C TYR A 23 2.76 -6.95 -7.63
N GLU A 24 1.71 -6.60 -8.37
CA GLU A 24 0.33 -6.93 -7.98
C GLU A 24 0.10 -8.43 -7.93
N LEU A 25 0.54 -9.18 -8.93
CA LEU A 25 0.44 -10.64 -8.95
C LEU A 25 1.15 -11.29 -7.75
N VAL A 26 2.36 -10.83 -7.42
CA VAL A 26 3.11 -11.32 -6.25
C VAL A 26 2.39 -10.98 -4.96
N ALA A 27 1.87 -9.75 -4.82
CA ALA A 27 1.13 -9.34 -3.62
C ALA A 27 -0.16 -10.15 -3.43
N TRP A 28 -0.93 -10.37 -4.51
CA TRP A 28 -2.11 -11.22 -4.46
C TRP A 28 -1.75 -12.66 -4.09
N GLY A 29 -0.72 -13.23 -4.71
CA GLY A 29 -0.21 -14.56 -4.36
C GLY A 29 0.19 -14.67 -2.89
N ALA A 30 0.91 -13.68 -2.37
CA ALA A 30 1.31 -13.62 -0.97
C ALA A 30 0.11 -13.53 -0.01
N LEU A 31 -0.94 -12.75 -0.37
CA LEU A 31 -2.17 -12.68 0.42
C LEU A 31 -2.88 -14.04 0.48
N PHE A 32 -2.99 -14.75 -0.65
CA PHE A 32 -3.60 -16.09 -0.65
C PHE A 32 -2.81 -17.10 0.18
N ILE A 33 -1.48 -17.08 0.07
CA ILE A 33 -0.60 -17.93 0.89
C ILE A 33 -0.79 -17.60 2.38
N LEU A 34 -0.84 -16.32 2.75
CA LEU A 34 -1.06 -15.89 4.12
C LEU A 34 -2.40 -16.41 4.66
N PHE A 35 -3.50 -16.19 3.93
CA PHE A 35 -4.82 -16.67 4.35
C PHE A 35 -4.87 -18.18 4.49
N GLY A 36 -4.34 -18.92 3.51
CA GLY A 36 -4.29 -20.38 3.58
C GLY A 36 -3.42 -20.90 4.73
N ALA A 37 -2.29 -20.25 5.01
CA ALA A 37 -1.40 -20.64 6.10
C ALA A 37 -2.03 -20.40 7.48
N ILE A 38 -2.74 -19.27 7.67
CA ILE A 38 -3.42 -18.96 8.92
C ILE A 38 -4.58 -19.92 9.15
N ASP A 39 -5.38 -20.21 8.12
CA ASP A 39 -6.52 -21.14 8.22
C ASP A 39 -6.06 -22.58 8.53
N LEU A 40 -4.89 -22.98 8.04
CA LEU A 40 -4.32 -24.30 8.30
C LEU A 40 -3.79 -24.45 9.74
N VAL A 41 -3.43 -23.36 10.41
CA VAL A 41 -2.82 -23.37 11.75
C VAL A 41 -3.77 -22.75 12.77
N PRO A 42 -4.55 -23.55 13.53
CA PRO A 42 -5.57 -23.04 14.44
C PRO A 42 -5.02 -22.30 15.68
N ALA A 43 -3.71 -22.37 15.93
CA ALA A 43 -3.04 -21.75 17.07
C ALA A 43 -2.46 -20.35 16.78
N VAL A 44 -2.81 -19.74 15.63
CA VAL A 44 -2.31 -18.40 15.27
C VAL A 44 -2.98 -17.33 16.14
N PRO A 45 -2.22 -16.42 16.79
CA PRO A 45 -2.78 -15.32 17.57
C PRO A 45 -3.66 -14.40 16.73
N ALA A 46 -4.78 -13.95 17.32
CA ALA A 46 -5.67 -12.99 16.69
C ALA A 46 -4.93 -11.69 16.33
N GLY A 47 -5.10 -11.20 15.11
CA GLY A 47 -4.40 -10.02 14.61
C GLY A 47 -3.18 -10.33 13.74
N THR A 48 -2.70 -11.57 13.72
CA THR A 48 -1.61 -12.01 12.83
C THR A 48 -2.02 -11.86 11.37
N GLU A 49 -3.29 -12.11 11.05
CA GLU A 49 -3.87 -11.93 9.72
C GLU A 49 -3.75 -10.48 9.25
N TRP A 50 -4.10 -9.52 10.13
CA TRP A 50 -4.01 -8.09 9.83
C TRP A 50 -2.57 -7.63 9.69
N LEU A 51 -1.65 -8.15 10.50
CA LEU A 51 -0.22 -7.86 10.36
C LEU A 51 0.37 -8.37 9.07
N GLY A 52 0.03 -9.60 8.65
CA GLY A 52 0.48 -10.13 7.37
C GLY A 52 -0.03 -9.28 6.20
N ILE A 53 -1.31 -8.88 6.22
CA ILE A 53 -1.89 -7.98 5.21
C ILE A 53 -1.14 -6.64 5.19
N ALA A 54 -0.85 -6.06 6.36
CA ALA A 54 -0.11 -4.82 6.48
C ALA A 54 1.28 -4.91 5.85
N ILE A 55 2.04 -5.96 6.19
CA ILE A 55 3.39 -6.19 5.66
C ILE A 55 3.36 -6.32 4.13
N ILE A 56 2.41 -7.07 3.58
CA ILE A 56 2.31 -7.28 2.13
C ILE A 56 1.93 -5.99 1.41
N LEU A 57 0.89 -5.28 1.87
CA LEU A 57 0.41 -4.07 1.21
C LEU A 57 1.39 -2.90 1.34
N LEU A 58 1.98 -2.70 2.52
CA LEU A 58 2.99 -1.65 2.71
C LEU A 58 4.29 -2.01 1.99
N GLY A 59 4.71 -3.27 2.02
CA GLY A 59 5.88 -3.77 1.29
C GLY A 59 5.74 -3.59 -0.23
N LEU A 60 4.56 -3.88 -0.78
CA LEU A 60 4.24 -3.63 -2.18
C LEU A 60 4.42 -2.14 -2.55
N ASN A 61 3.91 -1.23 -1.72
CA ASN A 61 4.04 0.21 -1.98
C ASN A 61 5.46 0.73 -1.75
N MET A 62 6.20 0.13 -0.82
CA MET A 62 7.61 0.41 -0.62
C MET A 62 8.42 0.03 -1.88
N MET A 63 8.16 -1.15 -2.46
CA MET A 63 8.81 -1.56 -3.71
C MET A 63 8.40 -0.67 -4.89
N ARG A 64 7.13 -0.27 -5.00
CA ARG A 64 6.69 0.71 -6.01
C ARG A 64 7.43 2.04 -5.87
N TYR A 65 7.61 2.53 -4.64
CA TYR A 65 8.33 3.78 -4.38
C TYR A 65 9.80 3.69 -4.82
N ILE A 66 10.49 2.60 -4.48
CA ILE A 66 11.89 2.37 -4.87
C ILE A 66 12.02 2.24 -6.40
N SER A 67 11.07 1.56 -7.04
CA SER A 67 11.04 1.36 -8.49
C SER A 67 10.46 2.55 -9.27
N LYS A 68 10.20 3.69 -8.62
CA LYS A 68 9.61 4.91 -9.22
C LYS A 68 8.26 4.69 -9.92
N ILE A 69 7.53 3.66 -9.51
CA ILE A 69 6.17 3.38 -9.95
C ILE A 69 5.22 4.21 -9.07
N PRO A 70 4.16 4.82 -9.63
CA PRO A 70 3.17 5.54 -8.84
C PRO A 70 2.58 4.62 -7.76
N THR A 71 2.68 5.05 -6.50
CA THR A 71 2.14 4.32 -5.36
C THR A 71 0.62 4.37 -5.34
N ASN A 72 -0.04 3.29 -4.90
CA ASN A 72 -1.49 3.22 -4.84
C ASN A 72 -1.99 3.56 -3.42
N ILE A 73 -2.66 4.70 -3.31
CA ILE A 73 -3.18 5.25 -2.04
C ILE A 73 -4.11 4.25 -1.33
N ILE A 74 -4.95 3.54 -2.07
CA ILE A 74 -5.88 2.57 -1.49
C ILE A 74 -5.09 1.48 -0.75
N SER A 75 -4.07 0.93 -1.39
CA SER A 75 -3.24 -0.12 -0.77
C SER A 75 -2.40 0.40 0.41
N ILE A 76 -1.93 1.65 0.38
CA ILE A 76 -1.24 2.27 1.52
C ILE A 76 -2.20 2.42 2.69
N THR A 77 -3.39 3.00 2.46
CA THR A 77 -4.40 3.22 3.50
C THR A 77 -4.84 1.89 4.12
N LEU A 78 -5.15 0.89 3.30
CA LEU A 78 -5.51 -0.45 3.78
C LEU A 78 -4.37 -1.11 4.56
N GLY A 79 -3.13 -0.99 4.08
CA GLY A 79 -1.95 -1.50 4.79
C GLY A 79 -1.76 -0.84 6.16
N MET A 80 -1.96 0.48 6.25
CA MET A 80 -1.87 1.22 7.52
C MET A 80 -2.99 0.85 8.49
N ILE A 81 -4.22 0.69 8.01
CA ILE A 81 -5.35 0.23 8.83
C ILE A 81 -5.07 -1.17 9.37
N ALA A 82 -4.62 -2.07 8.50
CA ALA A 82 -4.27 -3.43 8.88
C ALA A 82 -3.12 -3.45 9.91
N LEU A 83 -2.15 -2.55 9.79
CA LEU A 83 -1.05 -2.43 10.75
C LEU A 83 -1.55 -2.02 12.15
N VAL A 84 -2.41 -1.00 12.22
CA VAL A 84 -2.99 -0.52 13.49
C VAL A 84 -3.88 -1.59 14.13
N LEU A 85 -4.72 -2.26 13.36
CA LEU A 85 -5.60 -3.32 13.86
C LEU A 85 -4.82 -4.57 14.30
N GLY A 86 -3.81 -4.98 13.55
CA GLY A 86 -2.99 -6.14 13.90
C GLY A 86 -2.15 -5.89 15.15
N THR A 87 -1.49 -4.73 15.24
CA THR A 87 -0.67 -4.38 16.41
C THR A 87 -1.50 -4.16 17.68
N SER A 88 -2.68 -3.52 17.57
CA SER A 88 -3.56 -3.33 18.73
C SER A 88 -4.05 -4.66 19.33
N ARG A 89 -4.36 -5.65 18.49
CA ARG A 89 -4.74 -7.00 18.94
C ARG A 89 -3.58 -7.76 19.59
N LEU A 90 -2.38 -7.73 19.00
CA LEU A 90 -1.21 -8.43 19.58
C LEU A 90 -0.78 -7.88 20.93
N LEU A 91 -0.84 -6.57 21.11
CA LEU A 91 -0.39 -5.92 22.34
C LEU A 91 -1.46 -5.93 23.45
N HIS A 92 -2.64 -6.52 23.21
CA HIS A 92 -3.79 -6.52 24.13
C HIS A 92 -4.15 -5.10 24.63
N LEU A 93 -3.79 -4.06 23.86
CA LEU A 93 -3.85 -2.66 24.31
C LEU A 93 -5.27 -2.10 24.31
N ARG A 94 -6.24 -2.82 23.75
CA ARG A 94 -7.69 -2.57 23.80
C ARG A 94 -8.42 -3.75 23.17
N ASP A 95 -9.36 -4.33 23.91
CA ASP A 95 -10.11 -5.54 23.49
C ASP A 95 -10.93 -5.39 22.21
N THR A 96 -11.14 -4.20 21.65
CA THR A 96 -11.66 -4.02 20.29
C THR A 96 -11.42 -2.58 19.87
N LEU A 97 -10.36 -2.28 19.12
CA LEU A 97 -10.38 -1.05 18.32
C LEU A 97 -11.44 -1.25 17.23
N PRO A 98 -12.49 -0.43 17.19
CA PRO A 98 -13.54 -0.63 16.23
C PRO A 98 -13.03 -0.20 14.83
N PHE A 99 -13.36 -1.05 13.85
CA PHE A 99 -12.76 -1.03 12.51
C PHE A 99 -13.04 0.29 11.79
N PHE A 100 -14.26 0.80 11.95
CA PHE A 100 -14.75 1.98 11.25
C PHE A 100 -14.00 3.25 11.67
N GLU A 101 -13.70 3.37 12.96
CA GLU A 101 -13.01 4.48 13.59
C GLU A 101 -11.54 4.49 13.17
N THR A 102 -10.92 3.30 13.15
CA THR A 102 -9.55 3.13 12.66
C THR A 102 -9.44 3.51 11.18
N LEU A 103 -10.40 3.06 10.36
CA LEU A 103 -10.51 3.42 8.95
C LEU A 103 -10.63 4.94 8.77
N LEU A 104 -11.49 5.61 9.54
CA LEU A 104 -11.72 7.06 9.44
C LEU A 104 -10.49 7.86 9.85
N ILE A 105 -9.84 7.49 10.96
CA ILE A 105 -8.63 8.16 11.48
C ILE A 105 -7.49 8.02 10.47
N VAL A 106 -7.19 6.79 10.04
CA VAL A 106 -6.08 6.55 9.11
C VAL A 106 -6.33 7.24 7.77
N THR A 107 -7.55 7.15 7.23
CA THR A 107 -7.90 7.83 5.97
C THR A 107 -7.77 9.34 6.11
N GLY A 108 -8.28 9.91 7.22
CA GLY A 108 -8.15 11.34 7.52
C GLY A 108 -6.69 11.79 7.60
N ILE A 109 -5.84 11.04 8.30
CA ILE A 109 -4.39 11.33 8.40
C ILE A 109 -3.73 11.29 7.01
N VAL A 110 -4.01 10.26 6.20
CA VAL A 110 -3.43 10.14 4.84
C VAL A 110 -3.82 11.34 3.98
N LEU A 111 -5.07 11.80 4.06
CA LEU A 111 -5.54 12.98 3.32
C LEU A 111 -4.88 14.27 3.82
N LEU A 112 -4.73 14.44 5.14
CA LEU A 112 -4.06 15.60 5.74
C LEU A 112 -2.59 15.67 5.35
N VAL A 113 -1.85 14.56 5.51
CA VAL A 113 -0.44 14.47 5.13
C VAL A 113 -0.27 14.82 3.65
N ARG A 114 -1.15 14.32 2.77
CA ARG A 114 -1.09 14.63 1.34
C ARG A 114 -1.38 16.11 1.05
N SER A 115 -2.36 16.70 1.72
CA SER A 115 -2.69 18.12 1.57
C SER A 115 -1.51 19.02 1.95
N VAL A 116 -0.87 18.71 3.07
CA VAL A 116 0.33 19.42 3.54
C VAL A 116 1.53 19.17 2.63
N ALA A 117 1.76 17.92 2.20
CA ALA A 117 2.86 17.57 1.31
C ALA A 117 2.73 18.24 -0.08
N LYS A 118 1.49 18.37 -0.60
CA LYS A 118 1.25 19.06 -1.87
C LYS A 118 1.57 20.55 -1.80
N ARG A 119 1.39 21.18 -0.63
CA ARG A 119 1.69 22.60 -0.40
C ARG A 119 3.16 22.97 -0.53
N ASN A 120 4.07 22.00 -0.40
CA ASN A 120 5.52 22.23 -0.45
C ASN A 120 6.11 22.13 -1.87
N SER A 121 5.30 21.82 -2.88
CA SER A 121 5.70 21.75 -4.29
C SER A 121 5.20 22.90 -5.16
N ASP A 122 4.49 23.88 -4.58
CA ASP A 122 4.03 25.08 -5.31
C ASP A 122 5.13 26.18 -5.40
N GLY A 123 6.39 25.85 -5.06
CA GLY A 123 7.53 26.77 -5.06
C GLY A 123 8.44 26.74 -6.30
N CYS A 124 8.33 25.76 -7.20
CA CYS A 124 9.01 25.85 -8.50
C CYS A 124 8.38 24.93 -9.55
N CYS A 125 7.76 25.56 -10.55
CA CYS A 125 7.31 25.03 -11.83
C CYS A 125 6.76 23.60 -11.84
N PHE A 126 5.46 23.54 -11.60
CA PHE A 126 4.49 22.80 -12.41
C PHE A 126 4.93 22.61 -13.87
N TRP A 127 5.13 21.36 -14.32
CA TRP A 127 4.87 20.88 -15.69
C TRP A 127 4.66 19.36 -15.63
N VAL A 128 3.40 18.93 -15.81
CA VAL A 128 2.84 18.17 -16.96
C VAL A 128 3.15 16.68 -16.92
#